data_AF-A0A956VZ13-F1
#
_entry.id   AF-A0A956VZ13-F1
#
_cell.length_a   1.000
_cell.length_b   1.000
_cell.length_c   1.000
_cell.angle_alpha   90.00
_cell.angle_beta   90.00
_cell.angle_gamma   90.00
#
_symmetry.space_group_name_H-M   'P 1'
#
loop_
_entity.id
_entity.type
_entity.pdbx_description
1 polymer ?
#
loop_
_entity_poly.entity_id
_entity_poly.type
_entity_poly.pdbx_seq_one_letter_code
_entity_poly.pdbx_strand_id
1 'polypeptide(L)'
;MVASENRHDLEGTFAPWAEDMKTYWNGVLISNSRAQDLAGFAPMHRALPDYDREIQWIGAANDRVVFQWVTRATHGGRWLGRDGTGKHIELRGCLARQFAAK
;
A
#
# COMPACT_ATOMS: atom_id res chain seq x y z
N MET A 1 -5.73 8.70 -3.35
CA MET A 1 -4.93 7.48 -3.12
C MET A 1 -5.54 6.60 -2.03
N VAL A 2 -5.44 6.90 -0.72
CA VAL A 2 -5.95 5.99 0.35
C VAL A 2 -7.43 5.64 0.16
N ALA A 3 -8.26 6.62 -0.18
CA ALA A 3 -9.67 6.36 -0.48
C ALA A 3 -9.87 5.41 -1.68
N SER A 4 -8.99 5.44 -2.70
CA SER A 4 -9.02 4.46 -3.80
C SER A 4 -8.54 3.10 -3.35
N GLU A 5 -7.48 3.05 -2.52
CA GLU A 5 -6.94 1.82 -1.96
C GLU A 5 -8.00 1.06 -1.15
N ASN A 6 -8.73 1.75 -0.26
CA ASN A 6 -9.81 1.15 0.54
C ASN A 6 -11.04 0.73 -0.30
N ARG A 7 -11.17 1.21 -1.54
CA ARG A 7 -12.20 0.73 -2.50
C ARG A 7 -11.68 -0.37 -3.42
N HIS A 8 -10.45 -0.85 -3.19
CA HIS A 8 -9.73 -1.77 -4.07
C HIS A 8 -9.56 -1.26 -5.52
N ASP A 9 -9.62 0.07 -5.69
CA ASP A 9 -9.42 0.77 -6.96
C ASP A 9 -7.91 0.92 -7.21
N LEU A 10 -7.32 -0.11 -7.85
CA LEU A 10 -5.88 -0.13 -8.14
C LEU A 10 -5.48 0.96 -9.13
N GLU A 11 -6.32 1.26 -10.13
CA GLU A 11 -6.05 2.31 -11.09
C GLU A 11 -5.96 3.68 -10.39
N GLY A 12 -6.95 4.05 -9.59
CA GLY A 12 -6.93 5.30 -8.82
C GLY A 12 -5.88 5.32 -7.70
N THR A 13 -5.47 4.15 -7.20
CA THR A 13 -4.34 4.04 -6.25
C THR A 13 -3.02 4.37 -6.92
N PHE A 14 -2.81 3.90 -8.15
CA PHE A 14 -1.52 3.98 -8.82
C PHE A 14 -1.38 5.05 -9.92
N ALA A 15 -2.48 5.64 -10.39
CA ALA A 15 -2.48 6.70 -11.39
C ALA A 15 -1.54 7.87 -11.08
N PRO A 16 -1.37 8.33 -9.82
CA PRO A 16 -0.47 9.45 -9.51
C PRO A 16 1.02 9.11 -9.58
N TRP A 17 1.40 7.83 -9.68
CA TRP A 17 2.80 7.41 -9.59
C TRP A 17 3.47 7.31 -10.96
N ALA A 18 4.74 7.71 -11.00
CA ALA A 18 5.61 7.53 -12.16
C ALA A 18 5.79 6.04 -12.50
N GLU A 19 6.00 5.73 -13.77
CA GLU A 19 6.16 4.35 -14.23
C GLU A 19 7.39 3.66 -13.62
N ASP A 20 8.46 4.42 -13.42
CA ASP A 20 9.76 4.00 -12.87
C ASP A 20 9.86 4.19 -11.34
N MET A 21 8.73 4.36 -10.65
CA MET A 21 8.70 4.46 -9.20
C MET A 21 9.40 3.27 -8.53
N LYS A 22 10.05 3.54 -7.39
CA LYS A 22 10.74 2.51 -6.59
C LYS A 22 10.09 2.43 -5.21
N THR A 23 9.80 1.21 -4.79
CA THR A 23 9.27 0.94 -3.44
C THR A 23 10.31 0.19 -2.64
N TYR A 24 10.65 0.75 -1.48
CA TYR A 24 11.56 0.17 -0.51
C TYR A 24 10.81 -0.24 0.75
N TRP A 25 11.07 -1.44 1.24
CA TRP A 25 10.59 -1.92 2.53
C TRP A 25 11.78 -2.09 3.47
N ASN A 26 11.84 -1.28 4.53
CA ASN A 26 12.96 -1.26 5.48
C ASN A 26 14.34 -1.20 4.80
N GLY A 27 14.48 -0.36 3.77
CA GLY A 27 15.72 -0.16 3.01
C GLY A 27 15.96 -1.17 1.88
N VAL A 28 15.16 -2.23 1.79
CA VAL A 28 15.26 -3.23 0.72
C VAL A 28 14.36 -2.83 -0.45
N LEU A 29 14.91 -2.75 -1.67
CA LEU A 29 14.12 -2.54 -2.88
C LEU A 29 13.21 -3.76 -3.12
N ILE A 30 11.91 -3.57 -3.07
CA ILE A 30 10.91 -4.65 -3.29
C ILE A 30 10.17 -4.52 -4.62
N SER A 31 10.24 -3.35 -5.25
CA SER A 31 9.62 -3.08 -6.54
C SER A 31 10.32 -1.89 -7.20
N ASN A 32 10.50 -1.98 -8.51
CA ASN A 32 11.19 -0.96 -9.32
C ASN A 32 10.32 -0.36 -10.42
N SER A 33 9.00 -0.59 -10.36
CA SER A 33 8.06 0.02 -11.30
C SER A 33 6.63 0.05 -10.73
N ARG A 34 5.81 0.96 -11.27
CA ARG A 34 4.37 1.01 -10.97
C ARG A 34 3.66 -0.30 -11.30
N ALA A 35 4.07 -0.96 -12.38
CA ALA A 35 3.47 -2.22 -12.82
C ALA A 35 3.72 -3.36 -11.82
N GLN A 36 4.92 -3.43 -11.23
CA GLN A 36 5.24 -4.41 -10.18
C GLN A 36 4.43 -4.18 -8.91
N ASP A 37 4.29 -2.93 -8.46
CA ASP A 37 3.45 -2.62 -7.30
C ASP A 37 1.98 -2.98 -7.55
N LEU A 38 1.43 -2.63 -8.71
CA LEU A 38 0.06 -2.99 -9.09
C LEU A 38 -0.16 -4.51 -9.07
N ALA A 39 0.78 -5.27 -9.64
CA ALA A 39 0.74 -6.73 -9.63
C ALA A 39 0.84 -7.32 -8.21
N GLY A 40 1.55 -6.66 -7.29
CA GLY A 40 1.66 -7.06 -5.89
C GLY A 40 0.41 -6.77 -5.05
N PHE A 41 -0.31 -5.69 -5.35
CA PHE A 41 -1.52 -5.29 -4.62
C PHE A 41 -2.76 -6.12 -4.98
N ALA A 42 -2.91 -6.56 -6.24
CA ALA A 42 -4.11 -7.29 -6.65
C ALA A 42 -4.34 -8.62 -5.87
N PRO A 43 -3.32 -9.45 -5.60
CA PRO A 43 -3.45 -10.61 -4.71
C PRO A 43 -3.76 -10.22 -3.25
N MET A 44 -3.22 -9.11 -2.76
CA MET A 44 -3.48 -8.63 -1.40
C MET A 44 -4.96 -8.29 -1.20
N HIS A 45 -5.57 -7.49 -2.09
CA HIS A 45 -7.00 -7.14 -1.99
C HIS A 45 -7.93 -8.36 -2.10
N ARG A 46 -7.53 -9.40 -2.86
CA ARG A 46 -8.28 -10.67 -2.88
C ARG A 46 -8.19 -11.44 -1.56
N ALA A 47 -7.05 -11.36 -0.88
CA ALA A 47 -6.83 -12.04 0.38
C ALA A 47 -7.37 -11.27 1.60
N LEU A 48 -7.53 -9.95 1.47
CA LEU A 48 -7.99 -9.01 2.47
C LEU A 48 -9.22 -8.25 1.92
N PRO A 49 -10.40 -8.92 1.80
CA PRO A 49 -11.55 -8.35 1.11
C PRO A 49 -12.21 -7.16 1.83
N ASP A 50 -11.96 -7.03 3.13
CA ASP A 50 -12.42 -5.97 4.04
C ASP A 50 -11.27 -5.02 4.42
N TYR A 51 -10.26 -4.91 3.54
CA TYR A 51 -9.11 -4.04 3.76
C TYR A 51 -9.55 -2.57 3.92
N ASP A 52 -9.13 -1.98 5.02
CA ASP A 52 -9.30 -0.56 5.30
C ASP A 52 -8.00 0.03 5.85
N ARG A 53 -7.53 1.12 5.23
CA ARG A 53 -6.41 1.91 5.71
C ARG A 53 -6.86 3.28 6.17
N GLU A 54 -6.44 3.63 7.37
CA GLU A 54 -6.68 4.91 8.00
C GLU A 54 -5.35 5.63 8.23
N ILE A 55 -5.27 6.91 7.85
CA ILE A 55 -4.11 7.77 8.11
C ILE A 55 -4.26 8.38 9.50
N GLN A 56 -3.33 8.05 10.40
CA GLN A 56 -3.29 8.57 11.77
C GLN A 56 -2.59 9.93 11.86
N TRP A 57 -1.57 10.13 11.03
CA TRP A 57 -0.78 11.35 11.01
C TRP A 57 -0.17 11.56 9.63
N ILE A 58 -0.05 12.81 9.22
CA ILE A 58 0.62 13.20 7.97
C ILE A 58 1.50 14.42 8.20
N GLY A 59 2.70 14.39 7.64
CA GLY A 59 3.62 15.52 7.59
C GLY A 59 4.26 15.61 6.21
N ALA A 60 4.49 16.82 5.74
CA ALA A 60 5.11 17.08 4.45
C ALA A 60 6.25 18.08 4.60
N ALA A 61 7.33 17.84 3.86
CA ALA A 61 8.46 18.76 3.75
C ALA A 61 9.13 18.58 2.39
N ASN A 62 9.31 19.67 1.65
CA ASN A 62 9.88 19.68 0.31
C ASN A 62 9.15 18.69 -0.63
N ASP A 63 9.89 17.72 -1.16
CA ASP A 63 9.46 16.68 -2.09
C ASP A 63 8.98 15.40 -1.37
N ARG A 64 8.85 15.42 -0.05
CA ARG A 64 8.51 14.24 0.75
C ARG A 64 7.23 14.43 1.55
N VAL A 65 6.42 13.37 1.55
CA VAL A 65 5.26 13.22 2.43
C VAL A 65 5.45 11.96 3.25
N VAL A 66 5.38 12.09 4.57
CA VAL A 66 5.43 10.97 5.52
C VAL A 66 4.07 10.84 6.17
N PHE A 67 3.56 9.62 6.26
CA PHE A 67 2.32 9.37 6.99
C PHE A 67 2.39 8.09 7.82
N GLN A 68 1.81 8.18 9.01
CA GLN A 68 1.54 7.04 9.87
C GLN A 68 0.14 6.53 9.56
N TRP A 69 -0.01 5.22 9.56
CA TRP A 69 -1.25 4.57 9.16
C TRP A 69 -1.54 3.35 10.04
N VAL A 70 -2.81 3.01 10.12
CA VAL A 70 -3.29 1.72 10.60
C VAL A 70 -4.08 1.06 9.47
N THR A 71 -3.84 -0.22 9.26
CA THR A 71 -4.57 -1.05 8.30
C THR A 71 -5.30 -2.13 9.08
N ARG A 72 -6.57 -2.34 8.78
CA ARG A 72 -7.41 -3.38 9.36
C ARG A 72 -7.98 -4.24 8.26
N ALA A 73 -7.99 -5.56 8.47
CA ALA A 73 -8.55 -6.51 7.52
C ALA A 73 -8.75 -7.88 8.18
N THR A 74 -9.41 -8.78 7.47
CA THR A 74 -9.53 -10.21 7.78
C THR A 74 -8.74 -10.99 6.74
N HIS A 75 -7.81 -11.84 7.18
CA HIS A 75 -7.03 -12.69 6.29
C HIS A 75 -7.86 -13.87 5.77
N GLY A 76 -8.67 -13.61 4.73
CA GLY A 76 -9.64 -14.56 4.18
C GLY A 76 -9.13 -15.39 3.01
N GLY A 77 -8.12 -14.91 2.27
CA GLY A 77 -7.58 -15.61 1.10
C GLY A 77 -6.08 -15.88 1.19
N ARG A 78 -5.56 -16.68 0.26
CA ARG A 78 -4.13 -17.02 0.22
C ARG A 78 -3.30 -15.81 -0.20
N TRP A 79 -2.28 -15.47 0.59
CA TRP A 79 -1.36 -14.37 0.32
C TRP A 79 0.02 -14.62 0.90
N LEU A 80 1.07 -14.19 0.20
CA LEU A 80 2.48 -14.41 0.57
C LEU A 80 2.80 -15.87 0.95
N GLY A 81 2.23 -16.82 0.21
CA GLY A 81 2.44 -18.25 0.42
C GLY A 81 1.72 -18.84 1.63
N ARG A 82 0.86 -18.08 2.32
CA ARG A 82 0.08 -18.51 3.48
C ARG A 82 -1.40 -18.54 3.13
N ASP A 83 -2.10 -19.59 3.53
CA ASP A 83 -3.54 -19.68 3.36
C ASP A 83 -4.26 -18.73 4.33
N GLY A 84 -5.47 -18.31 3.94
CA GLY A 84 -6.32 -17.45 4.75
C GLY A 84 -6.57 -18.06 6.12
N THR A 85 -6.35 -17.28 7.18
CA THR A 85 -6.49 -17.75 8.56
C THR A 85 -7.85 -17.43 9.18
N GLY A 86 -8.66 -16.58 8.53
CA GLY A 86 -9.91 -16.04 9.06
C GLY A 86 -9.71 -15.08 10.24
N LYS A 87 -8.47 -14.79 10.64
CA LYS A 87 -8.18 -13.89 11.76
C LYS A 87 -8.20 -12.44 11.31
N HIS A 88 -8.68 -11.59 12.20
CA HIS A 88 -8.52 -10.15 12.06
C HIS A 88 -7.05 -9.76 12.24
N ILE A 89 -6.58 -8.87 11.39
CA ILE A 89 -5.25 -8.26 11.45
C ILE A 89 -5.40 -6.75 11.65
N GLU A 90 -4.60 -6.21 12.56
CA GLU A 90 -4.35 -4.77 12.65
C GLU A 90 -2.85 -4.55 12.46
N LEU A 91 -2.48 -3.82 11.40
CA LEU A 91 -1.10 -3.48 11.10
C LEU A 91 -0.92 -1.97 11.20
N ARG A 92 0.05 -1.55 11.99
CA ARG A 92 0.45 -0.15 12.11
C ARG A 92 1.79 0.05 11.42
N GLY A 93 1.93 1.17 10.75
CA GLY A 93 3.17 1.49 10.06
C GLY A 93 3.33 2.97 9.78
N CYS A 94 4.48 3.27 9.20
CA CYS A 94 4.82 4.56 8.68
C CYS A 94 5.39 4.35 7.28
N LEU A 95 5.06 5.22 6.34
CA LEU A 95 5.69 5.21 5.04
C LEU A 95 6.01 6.64 4.60
N ALA A 96 7.09 6.76 3.84
CA ALA A 96 7.48 7.99 3.17
C ALA A 96 7.24 7.84 1.67
N ARG A 97 6.79 8.93 1.05
CA ARG A 97 6.68 9.08 -0.40
C ARG A 97 7.55 10.25 -0.82
N GLN A 98 8.32 10.06 -1.88
CA GLN A 98 9.07 11.11 -2.53
C GLN A 98 8.44 11.38 -3.90
N PHE A 99 8.28 12.65 -4.23
CA PHE A 99 7.71 13.10 -5.50
C PHE A 99 8.82 13.77 -6.31
N ALA A 100 8.88 13.52 -7.61
CA ALA A 100 9.76 14.30 -8.47
C ALA A 100 9.27 15.75 -8.54
N ALA A 101 10.19 16.71 -8.63
CA ALA A 101 9.84 18.07 -9.02
C ALA A 101 9.28 18.03 -10.45
N LYS A 102 8.29 18.89 -10.73
CA LYS A 102 7.72 19.05 -12.07
C LYS A 102 8.75 19.59 -13.05
#